data_AF-A0A9D6EZG8-F1
#
_entry.id   AF-A0A9D6EZG8-F1
#
_cell.length_a   1.000
_cell.length_b   1.000
_cell.length_c   1.000
_cell.angle_alpha   90.00
_cell.angle_beta   90.00
_cell.angle_gamma   90.00
#
_symmetry.space_group_name_H-M   'P 1'
#
loop_
_entity.id
_entity.type
_entity.pdbx_description
1 polymer ?
#
loop_
_entity_poly.entity_id
_entity_poly.type
_entity_poly.pdbx_seq_one_letter_code
_entity_poly.pdbx_strand_id
1 'polypeptide(L)'
;MRDICLFLISTAVCLWFPLVSFAQSGEKKEPPRPPAPKEFAYVLSNGYGEGDRFSNDPKIFENLLINMRKSGFNTIHCVYRDWRVELCRKHKVKMMIDVLAWKEGGGTDIRKPDQRAVVKKICEKARGDDAVWGYNLWNETLSFFGNPDGKNVDAYIAMLKEWDPTHPVWLGTRTVSYANAPKQKPGVHGYYDYPWHRGFLYHFADLMWYYKYVPSQDGYIGRWEQGSNFNWNSYSLNTSIVFGTKVTIWFIGGPFDKEGHVDPRHRFHHLVKLGQEMQLLYPELGKIGRPTDVFSTPTAKTHDNKPRDRKKDKGDTPWRLPAFPRDFWFQVHAGEVLAGFFRYPSGEDAVFVANHNAFLKQPVVFTIGTKVRDNQAGVEIFDRATGQWRLLKPTNNRYAFDLRPGGGELLRIRGRRERAPPGQGGR
;
A
#
# COMPACT_ATOMS: atom_id res chain seq x y z
N MET A 1 10.76 -61.68 70.61
CA MET A 1 11.34 -61.22 71.89
C MET A 1 11.66 -59.76 71.70
N ARG A 2 10.84 -58.86 72.29
CA ARG A 2 11.20 -58.02 73.46
C ARG A 2 12.26 -56.96 73.06
N ASP A 3 12.13 -55.65 73.24
CA ASP A 3 11.22 -54.83 74.03
C ASP A 3 11.29 -53.35 73.54
N ILE A 4 10.35 -52.59 74.08
CA ILE A 4 10.04 -51.14 74.01
C ILE A 4 11.19 -50.23 74.49
N CYS A 5 11.29 -48.99 73.92
CA CYS A 5 11.50 -47.69 74.62
C CYS A 5 11.67 -46.55 73.58
N LEU A 6 10.72 -45.63 73.33
CA LEU A 6 10.26 -44.42 74.06
C LEU A 6 11.22 -43.21 74.07
N PHE A 7 10.64 -42.04 73.74
CA PHE A 7 11.10 -40.63 73.82
C PHE A 7 12.05 -40.15 72.69
N LEU A 8 11.96 -38.92 72.15
CA LEU A 8 11.38 -37.65 72.61
C LEU A 8 11.08 -36.73 71.41
N ILE A 9 10.03 -35.93 71.57
CA ILE A 9 9.55 -34.88 70.67
C ILE A 9 10.48 -33.67 70.75
N SER A 10 10.86 -33.09 69.61
CA SER A 10 11.28 -31.68 69.54
C SER A 10 10.77 -31.05 68.25
N THR A 11 9.82 -30.15 68.44
CA THR A 11 9.19 -29.26 67.48
C THR A 11 10.19 -28.30 66.83
N ALA A 12 10.31 -28.35 65.50
CA ALA A 12 10.82 -27.24 64.69
C ALA A 12 9.74 -26.86 63.68
N VAL A 13 9.02 -25.78 63.98
CA VAL A 13 8.07 -25.14 63.06
C VAL A 13 8.89 -24.41 62.00
N CYS A 14 9.14 -25.07 60.87
CA CYS A 14 9.62 -24.40 59.66
C CYS A 14 8.44 -23.64 59.03
N LEU A 15 8.38 -22.33 59.28
CA LEU A 15 7.57 -21.39 58.51
C LEU A 15 8.08 -21.37 57.07
N TRP A 16 7.47 -22.19 56.21
CA TRP A 16 7.56 -22.08 54.76
C TRP A 16 6.82 -20.81 54.32
N PHE A 17 7.54 -19.70 54.22
CA PHE A 17 7.09 -18.58 53.39
C PHE A 17 7.24 -19.01 51.92
N PRO A 18 6.17 -19.04 51.11
CA PRO A 18 6.35 -19.13 49.68
C PRO A 18 7.05 -17.84 49.24
N LEU A 19 8.28 -17.97 48.74
CA LEU A 19 8.91 -16.99 47.88
C LEU A 19 8.01 -16.83 46.65
N VAL A 20 7.03 -15.93 46.76
CA VAL A 20 6.32 -15.40 45.60
C VAL A 20 7.35 -14.58 44.85
N SER A 21 8.03 -15.23 43.91
CA SER A 21 8.76 -14.55 42.86
C SER A 21 7.73 -13.72 42.10
N PHE A 22 7.66 -12.42 42.41
CA PHE A 22 7.12 -11.43 41.51
C PHE A 22 8.05 -11.39 40.29
N ALA A 23 7.90 -12.37 39.40
CA ALA A 23 8.23 -12.17 38.01
C ALA A 23 7.33 -11.03 37.56
N GLN A 24 7.86 -9.80 37.59
CA GLN A 24 7.32 -8.69 36.82
C GLN A 24 7.27 -9.20 35.39
N SER A 25 6.10 -9.66 34.97
CA SER A 25 5.75 -9.80 33.57
C SER A 25 5.80 -8.38 33.02
N GLY A 26 7.00 -7.92 32.67
CA GLY A 26 7.18 -6.68 31.97
C GLY A 26 6.32 -6.80 30.73
N GLU A 27 5.18 -6.10 30.73
CA GLU A 27 4.34 -5.98 29.56
C GLU A 27 5.29 -5.59 28.44
N LYS A 28 5.52 -6.50 27.50
CA LYS A 28 6.21 -6.16 26.26
C LYS A 28 5.30 -5.15 25.58
N LYS A 29 5.56 -3.86 25.81
CA LYS A 29 4.92 -2.77 25.09
C LYS A 29 5.08 -3.11 23.62
N GLU A 30 3.96 -3.40 22.96
CA GLU A 30 4.00 -3.62 21.53
C GLU A 30 4.64 -2.40 20.88
N PRO A 31 5.61 -2.60 19.97
CA PRO A 31 6.29 -1.48 19.34
C PRO A 31 5.24 -0.59 18.65
N PRO A 32 5.37 0.74 18.77
CA PRO A 32 4.41 1.68 18.22
C PRO A 32 4.18 1.42 16.73
N ARG A 33 2.90 1.57 16.34
CA ARG A 33 2.44 1.41 14.95
C ARG A 33 3.07 2.51 14.08
N PRO A 34 3.69 2.18 12.94
CA PRO A 34 4.08 3.19 11.98
C PRO A 34 2.81 3.87 11.44
N PRO A 35 2.80 5.21 11.30
CA PRO A 35 1.62 5.94 10.86
C PRO A 35 1.19 5.49 9.46
N ALA A 36 -0.11 5.64 9.20
CA ALA A 36 -0.65 5.47 7.86
C ALA A 36 0.09 6.39 6.86
N PRO A 37 0.37 5.93 5.62
CA PRO A 37 0.87 6.82 4.57
C PRO A 37 -0.06 8.02 4.41
N LYS A 38 0.48 9.24 4.59
CA LYS A 38 -0.29 10.49 4.50
C LYS A 38 -0.79 10.80 3.08
N GLU A 39 -0.14 10.22 2.08
CA GLU A 39 -0.48 10.33 0.67
C GLU A 39 -0.12 9.03 -0.06
N PHE A 40 -0.73 8.82 -1.23
CA PHE A 40 -0.30 7.76 -2.14
C PHE A 40 1.11 8.04 -2.66
N ALA A 41 2.01 7.06 -2.59
CA ALA A 41 3.38 7.21 -3.07
C ALA A 41 3.53 6.66 -4.50
N TYR A 42 3.78 7.56 -5.45
CA TYR A 42 4.14 7.24 -6.84
C TYR A 42 5.65 7.37 -6.98
N VAL A 43 6.34 6.24 -6.86
CA VAL A 43 7.77 6.18 -6.56
C VAL A 43 8.59 5.97 -7.82
N LEU A 44 9.55 6.87 -8.07
CA LEU A 44 10.63 6.63 -9.03
C LEU A 44 11.72 5.79 -8.38
N SER A 45 12.13 4.71 -9.03
CA SER A 45 13.28 3.90 -8.62
C SER A 45 14.21 3.66 -9.79
N ASN A 46 15.51 3.87 -9.58
CA ASN A 46 16.57 3.61 -10.55
C ASN A 46 17.68 2.72 -9.96
N GLY A 47 17.31 1.50 -9.58
CA GLY A 47 18.23 0.55 -8.96
C GLY A 47 17.58 -0.16 -7.79
N TYR A 48 18.21 -1.27 -7.39
CA TYR A 48 17.82 -2.06 -6.22
C TYR A 48 19.03 -2.88 -5.77
N GLY A 49 19.37 -2.82 -4.49
CA GLY A 49 20.42 -3.62 -3.86
C GLY A 49 21.84 -3.21 -4.28
N GLU A 50 22.13 -3.10 -5.57
CA GLU A 50 23.41 -2.57 -6.07
C GLU A 50 23.61 -1.06 -5.78
N GLY A 51 22.64 -0.42 -5.13
CA GLY A 51 22.55 1.03 -4.98
C GLY A 51 21.72 1.68 -6.09
N ASP A 52 21.35 2.94 -5.86
CA ASP A 52 20.71 3.75 -6.89
C ASP A 52 21.73 4.23 -7.94
N ARG A 53 21.25 4.42 -9.16
CA ARG A 53 22.02 4.94 -10.29
C ARG A 53 21.81 6.43 -10.50
N PHE A 54 21.31 7.16 -9.50
CA PHE A 54 21.14 8.60 -9.61
C PHE A 54 22.47 9.31 -9.45
N SER A 55 22.56 10.52 -10.01
CA SER A 55 23.78 11.34 -9.92
C SER A 55 24.15 11.65 -8.47
N ASN A 56 25.46 11.74 -8.22
CA ASN A 56 26.04 12.24 -6.98
C ASN A 56 26.31 13.75 -7.02
N ASP A 57 26.08 14.40 -8.16
CA ASP A 57 26.09 15.86 -8.26
C ASP A 57 24.75 16.42 -7.74
N PRO A 58 24.77 17.26 -6.67
CA PRO A 58 23.56 17.86 -6.13
C PRO A 58 22.73 18.65 -7.14
N LYS A 59 23.35 19.31 -8.13
CA LYS A 59 22.62 20.10 -9.14
C LYS A 59 21.84 19.21 -10.10
N ILE A 60 22.45 18.11 -10.54
CA ILE A 60 21.80 17.13 -11.41
C ILE A 60 20.66 16.43 -10.66
N PHE A 61 20.91 16.03 -9.41
CA PHE A 61 19.88 15.42 -8.57
C PHE A 61 18.73 16.40 -8.27
N GLU A 62 19.02 17.67 -8.02
CA GLU A 62 18.01 18.70 -7.85
C GLU A 62 17.16 18.88 -9.11
N ASN A 63 17.79 18.94 -10.30
CA ASN A 63 17.08 19.01 -11.57
C ASN A 63 16.16 17.80 -11.78
N LEU A 64 16.63 16.59 -11.44
CA LEU A 64 15.80 15.39 -11.43
C LEU A 64 14.57 15.56 -10.54
N LEU A 65 14.72 16.03 -9.29
CA LEU A 65 13.58 16.20 -8.37
C LEU A 65 12.55 17.20 -8.90
N ILE A 66 13.00 18.32 -9.49
CA ILE A 66 12.12 19.31 -10.11
C ILE A 66 11.29 18.66 -11.23
N ASN A 67 11.94 17.90 -12.12
CA ASN A 67 11.29 17.28 -13.27
C ASN A 67 10.43 16.08 -12.87
N MET A 68 10.83 15.33 -11.84
CA MET A 68 10.01 14.29 -11.19
C MET A 68 8.69 14.86 -10.69
N ARG A 69 8.76 15.98 -9.95
CA ARG A 69 7.56 16.62 -9.39
C ARG A 69 6.62 17.10 -10.49
N LYS A 70 7.15 17.74 -11.54
CA LYS A 70 6.36 18.14 -12.74
C LYS A 70 5.74 16.94 -13.48
N SER A 71 6.37 15.79 -13.39
CA SER A 71 5.91 14.53 -13.99
C SER A 71 4.92 13.76 -13.10
N GLY A 72 4.57 14.29 -11.93
CA GLY A 72 3.63 13.68 -10.99
C GLY A 72 4.23 12.56 -10.14
N PHE A 73 5.54 12.37 -10.13
CA PHE A 73 6.21 11.57 -9.09
C PHE A 73 6.29 12.41 -7.81
N ASN A 74 5.97 11.78 -6.67
CA ASN A 74 6.06 12.44 -5.35
C ASN A 74 7.02 11.74 -4.40
N THR A 75 7.60 10.60 -4.79
CA THR A 75 8.55 9.85 -3.96
C THR A 75 9.72 9.35 -4.81
N ILE A 76 10.93 9.35 -4.26
CA ILE A 76 12.13 8.77 -4.87
C ILE A 76 12.69 7.65 -3.99
N HIS A 77 12.99 6.49 -4.58
CA HIS A 77 13.67 5.39 -3.92
C HIS A 77 15.18 5.47 -4.19
N CYS A 78 15.98 5.84 -3.19
CA CYS A 78 17.43 6.01 -3.33
C CYS A 78 18.22 5.84 -2.02
N VAL A 79 19.55 5.79 -2.13
CA VAL A 79 20.48 5.79 -1.00
C VAL A 79 20.43 7.14 -0.29
N TYR A 80 20.39 7.07 1.04
CA TYR A 80 20.37 8.23 1.92
C TYR A 80 21.64 9.08 1.78
N ARG A 81 21.44 10.39 1.65
CA ARG A 81 22.47 11.41 1.87
C ARG A 81 21.80 12.63 2.48
N ASP A 82 22.47 13.29 3.41
CA ASP A 82 21.95 14.48 4.08
C ASP A 82 21.42 15.52 3.09
N TRP A 83 22.25 15.88 2.11
CA TRP A 83 21.90 16.84 1.07
C TRP A 83 20.76 16.36 0.16
N ARG A 84 20.59 15.05 -0.07
CA ARG A 84 19.47 14.53 -0.88
C ARG A 84 18.15 14.70 -0.14
N VAL A 85 18.13 14.47 1.17
CA VAL A 85 16.92 14.69 2.00
C VAL A 85 16.56 16.17 2.06
N GLU A 86 17.55 17.05 2.18
CA GLU A 86 17.34 18.51 2.12
C GLU A 86 16.73 18.95 0.79
N LEU A 87 17.22 18.43 -0.33
CA LEU A 87 16.64 18.69 -1.65
C LEU A 87 15.23 18.11 -1.81
N CYS A 88 14.99 16.89 -1.30
CA CYS A 88 13.66 16.28 -1.27
C CYS A 88 12.67 17.18 -0.53
N ARG A 89 13.05 17.70 0.64
CA ARG A 89 12.26 18.67 1.40
C ARG A 89 11.98 19.95 0.61
N LYS A 90 13.03 20.55 0.02
CA LYS A 90 12.93 21.77 -0.80
C LYS A 90 11.91 21.62 -1.93
N HIS A 91 11.89 20.46 -2.59
CA HIS A 91 11.06 20.21 -3.77
C HIS A 91 9.77 19.43 -3.49
N LYS A 92 9.43 19.21 -2.21
CA LYS A 92 8.22 18.48 -1.78
C LYS A 92 8.11 17.08 -2.42
N VAL A 93 9.24 16.40 -2.49
CA VAL A 93 9.35 14.99 -2.87
C VAL A 93 9.75 14.22 -1.62
N LYS A 94 9.18 13.04 -1.40
CA LYS A 94 9.53 12.17 -0.27
C LYS A 94 10.67 11.22 -0.66
N MET A 95 11.54 10.89 0.29
CA MET A 95 12.58 9.87 0.10
C MET A 95 12.16 8.54 0.69
N MET A 96 12.15 7.49 -0.12
CA MET A 96 12.16 6.10 0.33
C MET A 96 13.62 5.62 0.37
N ILE A 97 14.13 5.34 1.56
CA ILE A 97 15.56 5.06 1.80
C ILE A 97 15.87 3.60 1.46
N ASP A 98 16.82 3.35 0.56
CA ASP A 98 17.36 2.01 0.30
C ASP A 98 18.31 1.59 1.43
N VAL A 99 17.93 0.55 2.17
CA VAL A 99 18.73 -0.04 3.26
C VAL A 99 19.39 -1.36 2.87
N LEU A 100 19.52 -1.62 1.57
CA LEU A 100 20.20 -2.77 0.99
C LEU A 100 21.29 -2.42 -0.03
N ALA A 101 21.66 -1.14 -0.16
CA ALA A 101 22.68 -0.71 -1.11
C ALA A 101 24.08 -1.18 -0.71
N TRP A 102 24.56 -2.25 -1.34
CA TRP A 102 25.77 -2.97 -0.93
C TRP A 102 27.04 -2.66 -1.73
N LYS A 103 26.92 -2.06 -2.93
CA LYS A 103 28.08 -1.66 -3.75
C LYS A 103 28.72 -0.36 -3.23
N GLU A 104 29.91 -0.08 -3.76
CA GLU A 104 30.66 1.15 -3.50
C GLU A 104 29.79 2.39 -3.73
N GLY A 105 29.81 3.33 -2.77
CA GLY A 105 28.96 4.52 -2.76
C GLY A 105 27.55 4.33 -2.17
N GLY A 106 27.13 3.10 -1.89
CA GLY A 106 25.90 2.75 -1.16
C GLY A 106 26.14 2.69 0.35
N GLY A 107 26.80 1.63 0.81
CA GLY A 107 27.23 1.50 2.21
C GLY A 107 26.09 1.40 3.24
N THR A 108 24.86 1.08 2.81
CA THR A 108 23.67 1.04 3.66
C THR A 108 23.02 -0.34 3.74
N ASP A 109 23.73 -1.42 3.39
CA ASP A 109 23.18 -2.78 3.47
C ASP A 109 23.08 -3.25 4.92
N ILE A 110 21.87 -3.21 5.49
CA ILE A 110 21.60 -3.61 6.88
C ILE A 110 21.97 -5.07 7.18
N ARG A 111 22.06 -5.93 6.15
CA ARG A 111 22.48 -7.33 6.32
C ARG A 111 23.95 -7.44 6.68
N LYS A 112 24.79 -6.44 6.33
CA LYS A 112 26.21 -6.40 6.63
C LYS A 112 26.47 -5.79 8.02
N PRO A 113 27.06 -6.53 8.99
CA PRO A 113 27.25 -6.03 10.36
C PRO A 113 28.02 -4.72 10.46
N ASP A 114 29.05 -4.53 9.62
CA ASP A 114 29.89 -3.32 9.55
C ASP A 114 29.12 -2.07 9.06
N GLN A 115 28.01 -2.25 8.33
CA GLN A 115 27.19 -1.15 7.81
C GLN A 115 26.00 -0.79 8.71
N ARG A 116 25.65 -1.62 9.70
CA ARG A 116 24.49 -1.40 10.58
C ARG A 116 24.56 -0.12 11.40
N ALA A 117 25.75 0.26 11.85
CA ALA A 117 25.93 1.51 12.58
C ALA A 117 25.56 2.72 11.71
N VAL A 118 25.88 2.67 10.41
CA VAL A 118 25.50 3.70 9.43
C VAL A 118 23.98 3.72 9.24
N VAL A 119 23.36 2.56 9.01
CA VAL A 119 21.88 2.46 8.85
C VAL A 119 21.15 2.95 10.10
N LYS A 120 21.61 2.57 11.30
CA LYS A 120 21.04 3.03 12.57
C LYS A 120 21.10 4.55 12.69
N LYS A 121 22.26 5.16 12.40
CA LYS A 121 22.42 6.63 12.43
C LYS A 121 21.51 7.33 11.43
N ILE A 122 21.33 6.75 10.24
CA ILE A 122 20.37 7.23 9.24
C ILE A 122 18.95 7.19 9.80
N CYS A 123 18.52 6.07 10.37
CA CYS A 123 17.19 5.91 10.95
C CYS A 123 16.93 6.90 12.10
N GLU A 124 17.89 7.06 13.01
CA GLU A 124 17.78 8.00 14.13
C GLU A 124 17.65 9.45 13.65
N LYS A 125 18.36 9.81 12.56
CA LYS A 125 18.29 11.15 11.96
C LYS A 125 17.01 11.38 11.15
N ALA A 126 16.51 10.35 10.47
CA ALA A 126 15.29 10.39 9.67
C ALA A 126 14.02 10.35 10.53
N ARG A 127 14.11 9.92 11.79
CA ARG A 127 12.95 9.76 12.69
C ARG A 127 12.11 11.04 12.77
N GLY A 128 10.85 10.93 12.37
CA GLY A 128 9.86 12.01 12.36
C GLY A 128 10.02 13.03 11.24
N ASP A 129 11.01 12.88 10.36
CA ASP A 129 11.25 13.77 9.24
C ASP A 129 10.21 13.56 8.14
N ASP A 130 9.31 14.53 7.97
CA ASP A 130 8.27 14.45 6.94
C ASP A 130 8.84 14.35 5.51
N ALA A 131 10.11 14.68 5.25
CA ALA A 131 10.72 14.46 3.94
C ALA A 131 11.04 12.98 3.64
N VAL A 132 10.99 12.11 4.65
CA VAL A 132 11.18 10.66 4.50
C VAL A 132 9.82 9.99 4.40
N TRP A 133 9.68 9.09 3.42
CA TRP A 133 8.50 8.25 3.27
C TRP A 133 8.62 6.97 4.10
N GLY A 134 9.80 6.33 4.08
CA GLY A 134 10.08 5.08 4.77
C GLY A 134 11.28 4.33 4.19
N TYR A 135 11.44 3.06 4.58
CA TYR A 135 12.63 2.26 4.28
C TYR A 135 12.29 1.14 3.30
N ASN A 136 13.01 1.04 2.18
CA ASN A 136 12.90 -0.11 1.28
C ASN A 136 13.83 -1.23 1.76
N LEU A 137 13.27 -2.30 2.34
CA LEU A 137 14.05 -3.42 2.84
C LEU A 137 14.20 -4.56 1.84
N TRP A 138 13.18 -4.88 1.03
CA TRP A 138 13.30 -5.97 0.06
C TRP A 138 12.26 -5.82 -1.04
N ASN A 139 12.58 -6.36 -2.21
CA ASN A 139 11.69 -6.35 -3.36
C ASN A 139 11.58 -7.76 -4.01
N GLU A 140 12.59 -8.63 -3.93
CA GLU A 140 12.63 -9.88 -4.71
C GLU A 140 12.05 -11.14 -4.02
N THR A 141 12.34 -12.33 -4.55
CA THR A 141 12.05 -13.59 -3.83
C THR A 141 12.85 -13.68 -2.53
N LEU A 142 12.22 -14.09 -1.42
CA LEU A 142 12.89 -14.18 -0.11
C LEU A 142 14.04 -15.20 -0.10
N SER A 143 14.00 -16.20 -0.98
CA SER A 143 15.14 -17.11 -1.19
C SER A 143 16.42 -16.38 -1.62
N PHE A 144 16.32 -15.19 -2.23
CA PHE A 144 17.45 -14.35 -2.61
C PHE A 144 17.78 -13.26 -1.58
N PHE A 145 16.99 -13.14 -0.50
CA PHE A 145 17.24 -12.14 0.54
C PHE A 145 18.66 -12.26 1.08
N GLY A 146 19.18 -13.49 1.19
CA GLY A 146 20.52 -13.76 1.70
C GLY A 146 20.62 -13.44 3.19
N ASN A 147 21.15 -14.38 3.97
CA ASN A 147 21.31 -14.21 5.41
C ASN A 147 22.80 -14.32 5.76
N PRO A 148 23.64 -13.34 5.36
CA PRO A 148 25.09 -13.46 5.50
C PRO A 148 25.54 -13.58 6.96
N ASP A 149 24.73 -13.11 7.92
CA ASP A 149 24.99 -13.24 9.35
C ASP A 149 23.95 -14.13 10.08
N GLY A 150 23.22 -14.97 9.34
CA GLY A 150 22.25 -15.92 9.89
C GLY A 150 20.93 -15.32 10.40
N LYS A 151 20.76 -13.99 10.38
CA LYS A 151 19.50 -13.34 10.72
C LYS A 151 18.47 -13.51 9.59
N ASN A 152 17.20 -13.62 9.95
CA ASN A 152 16.09 -13.63 8.99
C ASN A 152 15.54 -12.21 8.76
N VAL A 153 14.61 -12.07 7.82
CA VAL A 153 13.97 -10.79 7.48
C VAL A 153 13.30 -10.10 8.68
N ASP A 154 12.73 -10.87 9.61
CA ASP A 154 12.07 -10.35 10.81
C ASP A 154 13.04 -9.57 11.71
N ALA A 155 14.27 -10.05 11.86
CA ALA A 155 15.28 -9.36 12.67
C ALA A 155 15.59 -7.97 12.11
N TYR A 156 15.67 -7.81 10.78
CA TYR A 156 15.95 -6.52 10.15
C TYR A 156 14.74 -5.57 10.20
N ILE A 157 13.52 -6.09 10.06
CA ILE A 157 12.30 -5.29 10.27
C ILE A 157 12.26 -4.77 11.71
N ALA A 158 12.57 -5.63 12.69
CA ALA A 158 12.59 -5.23 14.10
C ALA A 158 13.64 -4.14 14.38
N MET A 159 14.85 -4.27 13.82
CA MET A 159 15.90 -3.25 13.93
C MET A 159 15.45 -1.90 13.38
N LEU A 160 14.91 -1.87 12.15
CA LEU A 160 14.46 -0.62 11.53
C LEU A 160 13.35 0.05 12.36
N LYS A 161 12.40 -0.72 12.89
CA LYS A 161 11.32 -0.18 13.74
C LYS A 161 11.79 0.29 15.11
N GLU A 162 12.82 -0.35 15.66
CA GLU A 162 13.46 0.11 16.89
C GLU A 162 14.18 1.45 16.67
N TRP A 163 14.92 1.58 15.56
CA TRP A 163 15.71 2.77 15.25
C TRP A 163 14.85 3.92 14.71
N ASP A 164 13.78 3.63 13.98
CA ASP A 164 12.80 4.60 13.53
C ASP A 164 11.38 4.01 13.52
N PRO A 165 10.59 4.22 14.59
CA PRO A 165 9.20 3.76 14.64
C PRO A 165 8.23 4.65 13.86
N THR A 166 8.69 5.79 13.33
CA THR A 166 7.81 6.82 12.75
C THR A 166 7.57 6.64 11.26
N HIS A 167 8.31 5.74 10.60
CA HIS A 167 8.16 5.47 9.18
C HIS A 167 7.95 3.96 8.91
N PRO A 168 7.19 3.60 7.87
CA PRO A 168 7.00 2.22 7.48
C PRO A 168 8.27 1.61 6.88
N VAL A 169 8.39 0.29 7.04
CA VAL A 169 9.28 -0.55 6.26
C VAL A 169 8.47 -1.11 5.09
N TRP A 170 8.98 -0.94 3.89
CA TRP A 170 8.50 -1.63 2.71
C TRP A 170 9.15 -3.02 2.64
N LEU A 171 8.33 -4.04 2.50
CA LEU A 171 8.77 -5.40 2.16
C LEU A 171 7.97 -5.93 0.98
N GLY A 172 8.59 -5.92 -0.19
CA GLY A 172 8.10 -6.53 -1.43
C GLY A 172 8.52 -7.98 -1.57
N THR A 173 7.64 -8.84 -2.05
CA THR A 173 7.99 -10.22 -2.44
C THR A 173 7.54 -10.52 -3.86
N ARG A 174 8.24 -11.43 -4.54
CA ARG A 174 7.91 -11.78 -5.93
C ARG A 174 6.53 -12.46 -6.10
N THR A 175 6.05 -13.13 -5.06
CA THR A 175 4.83 -13.96 -5.06
C THR A 175 4.16 -13.94 -3.70
N VAL A 176 2.83 -14.06 -3.65
CA VAL A 176 2.05 -14.16 -2.40
C VAL A 176 2.54 -15.25 -1.44
N SER A 177 3.16 -16.32 -1.96
CA SER A 177 3.68 -17.44 -1.16
C SER A 177 4.67 -17.03 -0.07
N TYR A 178 5.32 -15.87 -0.22
CA TYR A 178 6.30 -15.36 0.72
C TYR A 178 5.83 -14.10 1.46
N ALA A 179 4.66 -13.58 1.12
CA ALA A 179 4.12 -12.34 1.68
C ALA A 179 3.75 -12.48 3.17
N ASN A 180 3.47 -13.71 3.63
CA ASN A 180 3.21 -14.06 5.02
C ASN A 180 4.42 -14.65 5.77
N ALA A 181 5.59 -14.72 5.13
CA ALA A 181 6.79 -15.24 5.77
C ALA A 181 7.29 -14.36 6.95
N PRO A 182 7.25 -13.03 6.88
CA PRO A 182 7.60 -12.19 8.03
C PRO A 182 6.54 -12.30 9.12
N LYS A 183 6.99 -12.55 10.36
CA LYS A 183 6.17 -12.45 11.56
C LYS A 183 6.12 -11.01 12.10
N GLN A 184 7.13 -10.21 11.79
CA GLN A 184 7.12 -8.79 12.10
C GLN A 184 6.26 -8.02 11.11
N LYS A 185 5.61 -6.97 11.59
CA LYS A 185 4.74 -6.08 10.78
C LYS A 185 5.59 -4.98 10.13
N PRO A 186 5.90 -5.06 8.82
CA PRO A 186 6.74 -4.05 8.14
C PRO A 186 6.00 -2.72 7.98
N GLY A 187 4.66 -2.72 7.93
CA GLY A 187 3.85 -1.52 7.70
C GLY A 187 3.43 -1.39 6.23
N VAL A 188 4.28 -1.78 5.27
CA VAL A 188 3.87 -1.95 3.87
C VAL A 188 4.32 -3.30 3.31
N HIS A 189 3.35 -4.08 2.83
CA HIS A 189 3.58 -5.33 2.13
C HIS A 189 3.45 -5.10 0.62
N GLY A 190 4.57 -5.20 -0.07
CA GLY A 190 4.66 -5.08 -1.52
C GLY A 190 4.57 -6.44 -2.22
N TYR A 191 4.25 -6.41 -3.50
CA TYR A 191 4.48 -7.55 -4.39
C TYR A 191 4.91 -7.11 -5.79
N TYR A 192 5.58 -8.01 -6.48
CA TYR A 192 5.95 -7.81 -7.89
C TYR A 192 4.81 -8.21 -8.78
N ASP A 193 4.42 -7.29 -9.63
CA ASP A 193 3.34 -7.54 -10.55
C ASP A 193 3.69 -7.16 -11.98
N TYR A 194 3.56 -8.15 -12.85
CA TYR A 194 3.73 -8.04 -14.29
C TYR A 194 2.47 -8.61 -14.95
N PRO A 195 1.29 -8.04 -14.67
CA PRO A 195 0.02 -8.71 -14.96
C PRO A 195 -0.17 -8.91 -16.47
N TRP A 196 0.37 -8.00 -17.28
CA TRP A 196 0.36 -8.05 -18.75
C TRP A 196 1.25 -9.14 -19.35
N HIS A 197 2.27 -9.60 -18.60
CA HIS A 197 3.17 -10.67 -19.03
C HIS A 197 2.81 -12.02 -18.38
N ARG A 198 2.37 -12.00 -17.12
CA ARG A 198 2.08 -13.21 -16.32
C ARG A 198 0.61 -13.63 -16.38
N GLY A 199 -0.29 -12.72 -16.75
CA GLY A 199 -1.73 -12.95 -16.84
C GLY A 199 -2.52 -12.39 -15.66
N PHE A 200 -3.73 -11.91 -15.96
CA PHE A 200 -4.62 -11.24 -14.99
C PHE A 200 -5.24 -12.15 -13.93
N LEU A 201 -5.24 -13.47 -14.16
CA LEU A 201 -5.63 -14.41 -13.11
C LEU A 201 -4.73 -14.25 -11.88
N TYR A 202 -3.42 -14.12 -12.07
CA TYR A 202 -2.47 -13.91 -10.99
C TYR A 202 -2.62 -12.52 -10.37
N HIS A 203 -2.82 -11.49 -11.21
CA HIS A 203 -3.05 -10.12 -10.74
C HIS A 203 -4.15 -10.02 -9.69
N PHE A 204 -5.35 -10.52 -10.02
CA PHE A 204 -6.49 -10.44 -9.12
C PHE A 204 -6.43 -11.47 -8.00
N ALA A 205 -5.82 -12.64 -8.21
CA ALA A 205 -5.57 -13.59 -7.13
C ALA A 205 -4.65 -12.98 -6.05
N ASP A 206 -3.56 -12.32 -6.47
CA ASP A 206 -2.63 -11.65 -5.58
C ASP A 206 -3.31 -10.49 -4.85
N LEU A 207 -4.00 -9.60 -5.57
CA LEU A 207 -4.74 -8.49 -4.96
C LEU A 207 -5.77 -8.95 -3.93
N MET A 208 -6.58 -9.97 -4.26
CA MET A 208 -7.56 -10.54 -3.34
C MET A 208 -6.91 -11.14 -2.08
N TRP A 209 -5.74 -11.77 -2.25
CA TRP A 209 -4.99 -12.33 -1.14
C TRP A 209 -4.45 -11.22 -0.23
N TYR A 210 -3.79 -10.21 -0.81
CA TYR A 210 -3.21 -9.08 -0.08
C TYR A 210 -4.30 -8.25 0.63
N TYR A 211 -5.44 -8.01 -0.02
CA TYR A 211 -6.60 -7.34 0.56
C TYR A 211 -7.09 -8.00 1.85
N LYS A 212 -7.10 -9.33 1.91
CA LYS A 212 -7.50 -10.06 3.13
C LYS A 212 -6.38 -10.16 4.16
N TYR A 213 -5.15 -10.35 3.71
CA TYR A 213 -4.02 -10.62 4.59
C TYR A 213 -3.45 -9.36 5.25
N VAL A 214 -3.15 -8.32 4.48
CA VAL A 214 -2.42 -7.13 4.95
C VAL A 214 -3.12 -6.40 6.10
N PRO A 215 -4.46 -6.29 6.16
CA PRO A 215 -5.13 -5.74 7.33
C PRO A 215 -4.84 -6.50 8.64
N SER A 216 -4.67 -7.83 8.58
CA SER A 216 -4.29 -8.64 9.76
C SER A 216 -2.88 -8.34 10.26
N GLN A 217 -2.02 -7.85 9.35
CA GLN A 217 -0.67 -7.37 9.65
C GLN A 217 -0.64 -5.88 9.99
N ASP A 218 -1.81 -5.24 10.00
CA ASP A 218 -1.94 -3.81 10.22
C ASP A 218 -1.05 -2.98 9.26
N GLY A 219 -0.89 -3.48 8.04
CA GLY A 219 -0.09 -2.84 7.01
C GLY A 219 -0.94 -2.15 5.94
N TYR A 220 -0.25 -1.72 4.89
CA TYR A 220 -0.82 -1.25 3.63
C TYR A 220 -0.25 -2.03 2.46
N ILE A 221 -1.03 -2.09 1.37
CA ILE A 221 -0.59 -2.78 0.16
C ILE A 221 0.31 -1.84 -0.62
N GLY A 222 1.46 -2.36 -1.03
CA GLY A 222 2.36 -1.75 -1.99
C GLY A 222 2.45 -2.59 -3.25
N ARG A 223 2.90 -1.98 -4.35
CA ARG A 223 3.12 -2.68 -5.60
C ARG A 223 4.40 -2.25 -6.30
N TRP A 224 5.12 -3.23 -6.83
CA TRP A 224 6.27 -3.01 -7.69
C TRP A 224 5.86 -3.34 -9.13
N GLU A 225 5.83 -2.32 -9.99
CA GLU A 225 5.25 -2.42 -11.34
C GLU A 225 6.30 -2.27 -12.44
N GLN A 226 6.12 -3.04 -13.51
CA GLN A 226 6.83 -2.86 -14.77
C GLN A 226 6.09 -1.83 -15.64
N GLY A 227 6.86 -0.92 -16.24
CA GLY A 227 6.34 -0.07 -17.30
C GLY A 227 5.95 -0.90 -18.53
N SER A 228 4.77 -0.63 -19.08
CA SER A 228 4.28 -1.20 -20.33
C SER A 228 3.82 -0.10 -21.27
N ASN A 229 2.52 0.13 -21.40
CA ASN A 229 1.95 1.31 -22.07
C ASN A 229 1.00 2.05 -21.12
N PHE A 230 0.56 3.24 -21.52
CA PHE A 230 -0.31 4.10 -20.74
C PHE A 230 -1.57 3.39 -20.23
N ASN A 231 -2.35 2.79 -21.12
CA ASN A 231 -3.63 2.15 -20.78
C ASN A 231 -3.43 0.98 -19.83
N TRP A 232 -2.40 0.18 -20.08
CA TRP A 232 -2.06 -0.99 -19.28
C TRP A 232 -1.62 -0.63 -17.86
N ASN A 233 -0.73 0.34 -17.72
CA ASN A 233 -0.30 0.81 -16.41
C ASN A 233 -1.40 1.58 -15.68
N SER A 234 -2.19 2.39 -16.39
CA SER A 234 -3.38 3.04 -15.81
C SER A 234 -4.36 2.00 -15.26
N TYR A 235 -4.68 0.98 -16.05
CA TYR A 235 -5.56 -0.12 -15.63
C TYR A 235 -5.05 -0.80 -14.36
N SER A 236 -3.78 -1.19 -14.40
CA SER A 236 -3.12 -1.93 -13.33
C SER A 236 -3.09 -1.11 -12.03
N LEU A 237 -2.80 0.18 -12.13
CA LEU A 237 -2.78 1.09 -10.98
C LEU A 237 -4.18 1.28 -10.38
N ASN A 238 -5.17 1.66 -11.20
CA ASN A 238 -6.52 1.97 -10.70
C ASN A 238 -7.22 0.73 -10.14
N THR A 239 -7.04 -0.45 -10.75
CA THR A 239 -7.55 -1.71 -10.19
C THR A 239 -6.85 -2.09 -8.88
N SER A 240 -5.57 -1.77 -8.71
CA SER A 240 -4.87 -2.01 -7.44
C SER A 240 -5.30 -1.05 -6.32
N ILE A 241 -5.68 0.20 -6.67
CA ILE A 241 -6.20 1.19 -5.71
C ILE A 241 -7.53 0.73 -5.12
N VAL A 242 -8.41 0.08 -5.88
CA VAL A 242 -9.64 -0.56 -5.36
C VAL A 242 -9.34 -1.43 -4.14
N PHE A 243 -8.25 -2.20 -4.17
CA PHE A 243 -7.87 -3.11 -3.09
C PHE A 243 -7.11 -2.43 -1.96
N GLY A 244 -6.89 -1.11 -2.04
CA GLY A 244 -6.25 -0.33 -0.99
C GLY A 244 -4.75 -0.16 -1.14
N THR A 245 -4.22 -0.31 -2.37
CA THR A 245 -2.81 0.01 -2.66
C THR A 245 -2.54 1.48 -2.33
N LYS A 246 -1.46 1.73 -1.55
CA LYS A 246 -1.02 3.07 -1.16
C LYS A 246 0.30 3.50 -1.78
N VAL A 247 0.99 2.57 -2.44
CA VAL A 247 2.35 2.80 -2.93
C VAL A 247 2.56 2.01 -4.21
N THR A 248 3.09 2.65 -5.24
CA THR A 248 3.54 2.00 -6.46
C THR A 248 4.98 2.41 -6.76
N ILE A 249 5.87 1.43 -6.90
CA ILE A 249 7.27 1.61 -7.29
C ILE A 249 7.44 1.19 -8.76
N TRP A 250 7.97 2.09 -9.58
CA TRP A 250 8.24 1.83 -11.00
C TRP A 250 9.67 1.34 -11.19
N PHE A 251 9.82 0.08 -11.59
CA PHE A 251 11.11 -0.56 -11.85
C PHE A 251 11.59 -0.20 -13.24
N ILE A 252 12.55 0.74 -13.42
CA ILE A 252 13.28 1.02 -14.69
C ILE A 252 14.01 2.38 -14.80
N GLY A 253 14.23 3.14 -13.71
CA GLY A 253 14.93 4.43 -13.81
C GLY A 253 14.12 5.59 -14.38
N GLY A 254 12.89 5.31 -14.83
CA GLY A 254 11.91 6.30 -15.27
C GLY A 254 12.30 7.04 -16.55
N PRO A 255 11.47 7.98 -17.01
CA PRO A 255 11.65 8.69 -18.26
C PRO A 255 12.59 9.90 -18.13
N PHE A 256 13.75 9.71 -17.49
CA PHE A 256 14.71 10.79 -17.23
C PHE A 256 16.08 10.46 -17.82
N ASP A 257 16.74 11.47 -18.42
CA ASP A 257 18.12 11.35 -18.88
C ASP A 257 19.13 11.48 -17.73
N LYS A 258 20.43 11.41 -18.05
CA LYS A 258 21.51 11.47 -17.05
C LYS A 258 21.63 12.85 -16.38
N GLU A 259 21.11 13.90 -17.02
CA GLU A 259 21.00 15.25 -16.49
C GLU A 259 19.74 15.46 -15.64
N GLY A 260 18.81 14.50 -15.64
CA GLY A 260 17.55 14.57 -14.90
C GLY A 260 16.42 15.30 -15.65
N HIS A 261 16.57 15.54 -16.96
CA HIS A 261 15.49 16.04 -17.80
C HIS A 261 14.55 14.91 -18.23
N VAL A 262 13.28 15.24 -18.49
CA VAL A 262 12.34 14.28 -19.06
C VAL A 262 12.76 13.96 -20.48
N ASP A 263 13.00 12.68 -20.79
CA ASP A 263 13.25 12.22 -22.15
C ASP A 263 11.92 11.76 -22.80
N PRO A 264 11.36 12.53 -23.75
CA PRO A 264 10.11 12.17 -24.42
C PRO A 264 10.22 10.92 -25.30
N ARG A 265 11.44 10.51 -25.64
CA ARG A 265 11.70 9.29 -26.43
C ARG A 265 11.86 8.07 -25.55
N HIS A 266 11.93 8.23 -24.23
CA HIS A 266 12.07 7.11 -23.32
C HIS A 266 10.84 6.21 -23.40
N ARG A 267 11.04 4.89 -23.46
CA ARG A 267 9.95 3.90 -23.56
C ARG A 267 8.93 3.94 -22.42
N PHE A 268 9.25 4.64 -21.32
CA PHE A 268 8.37 4.82 -20.17
C PHE A 268 7.88 6.27 -19.99
N HIS A 269 7.98 7.10 -21.04
CA HIS A 269 7.47 8.48 -21.00
C HIS A 269 5.98 8.55 -20.69
N HIS A 270 5.20 7.51 -21.00
CA HIS A 270 3.78 7.46 -20.63
C HIS A 270 3.52 7.50 -19.12
N LEU A 271 4.51 7.15 -18.28
CA LEU A 271 4.40 7.26 -16.83
C LEU A 271 4.33 8.72 -16.35
N VAL A 272 4.86 9.68 -17.14
CA VAL A 272 4.70 11.13 -16.90
C VAL A 272 3.22 11.50 -16.99
N LYS A 273 2.56 11.10 -18.07
CA LYS A 273 1.12 11.35 -18.26
C LYS A 273 0.29 10.71 -17.15
N LEU A 274 0.59 9.45 -16.80
CA LEU A 274 -0.11 8.76 -15.71
C LEU A 274 0.07 9.48 -14.37
N GLY A 275 1.31 9.88 -14.03
CA GLY A 275 1.60 10.63 -12.81
C GLY A 275 0.86 11.98 -12.77
N GLN A 276 0.86 12.72 -13.88
CA GLN A 276 0.16 14.00 -13.99
C GLN A 276 -1.35 13.90 -13.78
N GLU A 277 -1.98 12.83 -14.28
CA GLU A 277 -3.41 12.57 -14.11
C GLU A 277 -3.78 12.10 -12.68
N MET A 278 -2.82 11.57 -11.93
CA MET A 278 -3.06 11.01 -10.60
C MET A 278 -2.63 11.96 -9.47
N GLN A 279 -1.72 12.90 -9.72
CA GLN A 279 -1.04 13.63 -8.63
C GLN A 279 -1.96 14.41 -7.69
N LEU A 280 -3.06 14.98 -8.19
CA LEU A 280 -4.01 15.70 -7.34
C LEU A 280 -4.84 14.76 -6.47
N LEU A 281 -4.92 13.48 -6.84
CA LEU A 281 -5.65 12.45 -6.10
C LEU A 281 -4.82 11.83 -4.97
N TYR A 282 -3.49 11.94 -4.99
CA TYR A 282 -2.62 11.30 -3.98
C TYR A 282 -2.97 11.64 -2.52
N PRO A 283 -3.24 12.91 -2.15
CA PRO A 283 -3.62 13.24 -0.78
C PRO A 283 -4.93 12.59 -0.36
N GLU A 284 -5.93 12.53 -1.25
CA GLU A 284 -7.21 11.88 -0.97
C GLU A 284 -7.05 10.37 -0.79
N LEU A 285 -6.20 9.73 -1.59
CA LEU A 285 -5.87 8.31 -1.42
C LEU A 285 -5.11 8.04 -0.10
N GLY A 286 -4.36 9.00 0.42
CA GLY A 286 -3.75 8.89 1.75
C GLY A 286 -4.76 9.01 2.89
N LYS A 287 -5.80 9.84 2.72
CA LYS A 287 -6.85 10.05 3.72
C LYS A 287 -7.78 8.86 3.88
N ILE A 288 -8.20 8.23 2.78
CA ILE A 288 -9.11 7.08 2.86
C ILE A 288 -8.41 5.90 3.53
N GLY A 289 -9.14 5.15 4.36
CA GLY A 289 -8.60 3.99 5.08
C GLY A 289 -8.25 2.80 4.18
N ARG A 290 -8.38 1.59 4.75
CA ARG A 290 -8.35 0.33 4.02
C ARG A 290 -9.75 0.05 3.45
N PRO A 291 -9.88 -0.68 2.34
CA PRO A 291 -11.20 -1.02 1.85
C PRO A 291 -11.89 -1.98 2.83
N THR A 292 -13.17 -1.75 3.10
CA THR A 292 -14.03 -2.66 3.85
C THR A 292 -14.53 -3.78 2.94
N ASP A 293 -14.85 -3.44 1.68
CA ASP A 293 -15.43 -4.35 0.70
C ASP A 293 -14.84 -4.09 -0.68
N VAL A 294 -14.80 -5.13 -1.50
CA VAL A 294 -14.44 -5.06 -2.93
C VAL A 294 -15.43 -5.88 -3.73
N PHE A 295 -16.07 -5.25 -4.73
CA PHE A 295 -17.03 -5.90 -5.62
C PHE A 295 -16.75 -5.62 -7.08
N SER A 296 -17.15 -6.56 -7.93
CA SER A 296 -16.98 -6.51 -9.38
C SER A 296 -18.32 -6.75 -10.07
N THR A 297 -18.58 -6.02 -11.14
CA THR A 297 -19.67 -6.35 -12.06
C THR A 297 -19.25 -7.52 -12.96
N PRO A 298 -20.21 -8.25 -13.55
CA PRO A 298 -19.91 -9.10 -14.69
C PRO A 298 -19.23 -8.31 -15.82
N THR A 299 -18.44 -9.01 -16.64
CA THR A 299 -17.83 -8.43 -17.85
C THR A 299 -18.18 -9.25 -19.09
N ALA A 300 -18.53 -8.57 -20.16
CA ALA A 300 -18.71 -9.13 -21.50
C ALA A 300 -17.37 -9.24 -22.25
N LYS A 301 -16.41 -8.38 -21.92
CA LYS A 301 -15.07 -8.37 -22.49
C LYS A 301 -13.97 -8.58 -21.45
N THR A 302 -12.81 -8.99 -21.92
CA THR A 302 -11.58 -9.04 -21.13
C THR A 302 -10.98 -7.63 -20.97
N HIS A 303 -9.98 -7.52 -20.09
CA HIS A 303 -9.24 -6.28 -19.83
C HIS A 303 -8.55 -5.70 -21.08
N ASP A 304 -8.22 -6.54 -22.07
CA ASP A 304 -7.65 -6.17 -23.36
C ASP A 304 -8.71 -6.02 -24.48
N ASN A 305 -9.99 -5.85 -24.10
CA ASN A 305 -11.11 -5.61 -25.00
C ASN A 305 -11.44 -6.76 -25.97
N LYS A 306 -11.07 -7.99 -25.63
CA LYS A 306 -11.44 -9.19 -26.40
C LYS A 306 -12.76 -9.78 -25.88
N PRO A 307 -13.54 -10.48 -26.73
CA PRO A 307 -14.68 -11.25 -26.26
C PRO A 307 -14.26 -12.25 -25.18
N ARG A 308 -15.07 -12.38 -24.13
CA ARG A 308 -14.79 -13.27 -23.02
C ARG A 308 -15.23 -14.70 -23.34
N ASP A 309 -14.37 -15.70 -23.09
CA ASP A 309 -14.73 -17.11 -23.22
C ASP A 309 -15.41 -17.60 -21.94
N ARG A 310 -16.74 -17.50 -21.90
CA ARG A 310 -17.55 -17.89 -20.73
C ARG A 310 -17.41 -19.37 -20.33
N LYS A 311 -16.92 -20.25 -21.23
CA LYS A 311 -16.67 -21.66 -20.88
C LYS A 311 -15.41 -21.81 -20.02
N LYS A 312 -14.39 -20.99 -20.29
CA LYS A 312 -13.12 -20.98 -19.53
C LYS A 312 -13.22 -20.10 -18.29
N ASP A 313 -13.90 -18.97 -18.41
CA ASP A 313 -14.08 -18.01 -17.33
C ASP A 313 -15.30 -18.39 -16.49
N LYS A 314 -15.17 -19.45 -15.68
CA LYS A 314 -16.24 -19.94 -14.79
C LYS A 314 -16.69 -18.82 -13.82
N GLY A 315 -17.92 -18.33 -14.00
CA GLY A 315 -18.57 -17.33 -13.15
C GLY A 315 -18.96 -16.05 -13.88
N ASP A 316 -19.91 -15.29 -13.34
CA ASP A 316 -20.38 -14.05 -13.97
C ASP A 316 -19.33 -12.93 -13.88
N THR A 317 -18.64 -12.82 -12.75
CA THR A 317 -17.55 -11.86 -12.53
C THR A 317 -16.20 -12.43 -12.99
N PRO A 318 -15.29 -11.58 -13.49
CA PRO A 318 -14.00 -12.05 -13.96
C PRO A 318 -13.09 -12.44 -12.78
N TRP A 319 -12.25 -13.46 -12.98
CA TRP A 319 -11.24 -13.94 -12.02
C TRP A 319 -11.76 -14.29 -10.61
N ARG A 320 -13.03 -14.71 -10.49
CA ARG A 320 -13.69 -15.04 -9.21
C ARG A 320 -13.75 -13.87 -8.22
N LEU A 321 -13.76 -12.64 -8.73
CA LEU A 321 -13.98 -11.46 -7.91
C LEU A 321 -15.39 -11.49 -7.29
N PRO A 322 -15.58 -11.02 -6.04
CA PRO A 322 -16.90 -10.98 -5.42
C PRO A 322 -17.87 -10.14 -6.24
N ALA A 323 -19.07 -10.66 -6.52
CA ALA A 323 -20.12 -9.89 -7.16
C ALA A 323 -20.76 -8.91 -6.16
N PHE A 324 -21.36 -7.83 -6.66
CA PHE A 324 -22.17 -6.93 -5.85
C PHE A 324 -23.36 -7.69 -5.22
N PRO A 325 -23.52 -7.66 -3.88
CA PRO A 325 -24.72 -8.20 -3.24
C PRO A 325 -25.96 -7.43 -3.69
N ARG A 326 -27.09 -8.12 -3.91
CA ARG A 326 -28.34 -7.51 -4.43
C ARG A 326 -28.91 -6.44 -3.50
N ASP A 327 -28.68 -6.57 -2.21
CA ASP A 327 -29.15 -5.67 -1.16
C ASP A 327 -28.06 -4.69 -0.70
N PHE A 328 -26.91 -4.67 -1.37
CA PHE A 328 -25.85 -3.73 -1.03
C PHE A 328 -26.30 -2.30 -1.31
N TRP A 329 -25.85 -1.35 -0.49
CA TRP A 329 -26.28 0.05 -0.61
C TRP A 329 -25.75 0.74 -1.87
N PHE A 330 -24.79 0.16 -2.59
CA PHE A 330 -24.27 0.70 -3.83
C PHE A 330 -24.58 -0.29 -4.97
N GLN A 331 -25.49 0.08 -5.88
CA GLN A 331 -25.94 -0.78 -6.96
C GLN A 331 -25.56 -0.19 -8.31
N VAL A 332 -24.77 -0.92 -9.10
CA VAL A 332 -24.37 -0.55 -10.46
C VAL A 332 -25.39 -1.07 -11.46
N HIS A 333 -25.94 -0.17 -12.28
CA HIS A 333 -26.95 -0.44 -13.32
C HIS A 333 -26.36 -0.46 -14.73
N ALA A 334 -25.21 0.19 -14.94
CA ALA A 334 -24.49 0.19 -16.21
C ALA A 334 -22.98 0.36 -16.00
N GLY A 335 -22.21 -0.17 -16.95
CA GLY A 335 -20.75 -0.15 -16.95
C GLY A 335 -20.13 -1.42 -16.36
N GLU A 336 -18.96 -1.78 -16.87
CA GLU A 336 -18.14 -2.88 -16.35
C GLU A 336 -17.10 -2.33 -15.38
N VAL A 337 -17.34 -2.49 -14.07
CA VAL A 337 -16.53 -1.84 -13.03
C VAL A 337 -16.10 -2.78 -11.90
N LEU A 338 -14.97 -2.42 -11.32
CA LEU A 338 -14.47 -2.92 -10.05
C LEU A 338 -14.57 -1.78 -9.03
N ALA A 339 -15.15 -2.02 -7.86
CA ALA A 339 -15.34 -0.99 -6.83
C ALA A 339 -14.78 -1.42 -5.48
N GLY A 340 -14.02 -0.53 -4.86
CA GLY A 340 -13.52 -0.65 -3.49
C GLY A 340 -14.22 0.34 -2.60
N PHE A 341 -14.68 -0.10 -1.43
CA PHE A 341 -15.45 0.68 -0.47
C PHE A 341 -14.57 1.02 0.73
N PHE A 342 -14.49 2.29 1.09
CA PHE A 342 -13.57 2.81 2.09
C PHE A 342 -14.29 3.74 3.06
N ARG A 343 -13.59 4.08 4.14
CA ARG A 343 -14.01 5.12 5.08
C ARG A 343 -12.97 6.23 5.16
N TYR A 344 -13.44 7.47 5.20
CA TYR A 344 -12.65 8.59 5.67
C TYR A 344 -12.59 8.59 7.21
N PRO A 345 -11.54 9.18 7.82
CA PRO A 345 -11.50 9.42 9.26
C PRO A 345 -12.66 10.26 9.79
N SER A 346 -13.27 11.11 8.94
CA SER A 346 -14.48 11.88 9.24
C SER A 346 -15.75 11.03 9.36
N GLY A 347 -15.69 9.75 8.99
CA GLY A 347 -16.83 8.82 8.94
C GLY A 347 -17.54 8.76 7.59
N GLU A 348 -17.27 9.70 6.67
CA GLU A 348 -17.81 9.68 5.31
C GLU A 348 -17.38 8.41 4.55
N ASP A 349 -18.27 7.89 3.70
CA ASP A 349 -17.95 6.77 2.82
C ASP A 349 -17.17 7.26 1.60
N ALA A 350 -16.20 6.45 1.18
CA ALA A 350 -15.49 6.61 -0.08
C ALA A 350 -15.70 5.39 -0.96
N VAL A 351 -15.84 5.59 -2.27
CA VAL A 351 -15.89 4.50 -3.24
C VAL A 351 -14.88 4.79 -4.34
N PHE A 352 -13.90 3.92 -4.52
CA PHE A 352 -13.02 3.98 -5.69
C PHE A 352 -13.54 3.03 -6.76
N VAL A 353 -13.92 3.54 -7.92
CA VAL A 353 -14.48 2.76 -9.03
C VAL A 353 -13.46 2.71 -10.16
N ALA A 354 -12.99 1.53 -10.54
CA ALA A 354 -12.04 1.29 -11.62
C ALA A 354 -12.70 0.61 -12.83
N ASN A 355 -12.20 0.94 -14.01
CA ASN A 355 -12.67 0.38 -15.28
C ASN A 355 -12.16 -1.06 -15.47
N HIS A 356 -13.04 -2.01 -15.84
CA HIS A 356 -12.64 -3.38 -16.18
C HIS A 356 -11.98 -3.54 -17.56
N ASN A 357 -11.95 -2.49 -18.39
CA ASN A 357 -11.35 -2.49 -19.72
C ASN A 357 -10.24 -1.43 -19.82
N ALA A 358 -9.04 -1.85 -20.24
CA ALA A 358 -7.90 -0.95 -20.40
C ALA A 358 -8.03 -0.03 -21.63
N PHE A 359 -8.87 -0.38 -22.62
CA PHE A 359 -8.91 0.28 -23.92
C PHE A 359 -10.24 0.92 -24.27
N LEU A 360 -11.33 0.56 -23.59
CA LEU A 360 -12.64 1.16 -23.79
C LEU A 360 -13.10 1.95 -22.59
N LYS A 361 -13.76 3.07 -22.90
CA LYS A 361 -14.52 3.86 -21.95
C LYS A 361 -15.71 3.05 -21.41
N GLN A 362 -16.05 3.24 -20.14
CA GLN A 362 -17.25 2.65 -19.53
C GLN A 362 -18.17 3.75 -19.01
N PRO A 363 -19.41 3.87 -19.51
CA PRO A 363 -20.43 4.72 -18.90
C PRO A 363 -20.95 4.03 -17.63
N VAL A 364 -20.69 4.64 -16.47
CA VAL A 364 -21.10 4.08 -15.18
C VAL A 364 -22.40 4.73 -14.75
N VAL A 365 -23.39 3.91 -14.42
CA VAL A 365 -24.65 4.37 -13.82
C VAL A 365 -24.89 3.56 -12.56
N PHE A 366 -25.18 4.23 -11.45
CA PHE A 366 -25.42 3.55 -10.17
C PHE A 366 -26.48 4.28 -9.33
N THR A 367 -26.98 3.59 -8.32
CA THR A 367 -27.86 4.15 -7.28
C THR A 367 -27.22 3.93 -5.91
N ILE A 368 -27.49 4.83 -4.99
CA ILE A 368 -27.21 4.63 -3.57
C ILE A 368 -28.51 4.30 -2.83
N GLY A 369 -28.55 3.14 -2.18
CA GLY A 369 -29.60 2.75 -1.27
C GLY A 369 -29.55 3.64 -0.05
N THR A 370 -30.49 4.59 0.04
CA THR A 370 -30.63 5.43 1.22
C THR A 370 -32.09 5.53 1.62
N LYS A 371 -32.38 5.17 2.88
CA LYS A 371 -33.36 5.91 3.66
C LYS A 371 -32.62 7.15 4.18
N VAL A 372 -32.60 8.22 3.39
CA VAL A 372 -31.94 9.48 3.73
C VAL A 372 -32.73 10.18 4.85
N ARG A 373 -32.07 10.75 5.86
CA ARG A 373 -32.63 11.90 6.58
C ARG A 373 -32.12 13.15 5.88
N ASP A 374 -33.05 13.95 5.40
CA ASP A 374 -32.84 15.31 4.92
C ASP A 374 -32.08 15.47 3.60
N ASN A 375 -32.30 16.62 2.96
CA ASN A 375 -31.74 17.04 1.67
C ASN A 375 -30.18 17.17 1.64
N GLN A 376 -29.46 16.47 2.52
CA GLN A 376 -28.01 16.54 2.70
C GLN A 376 -27.23 15.30 2.19
N ALA A 377 -27.89 14.20 1.83
CA ALA A 377 -27.17 13.09 1.20
C ALA A 377 -26.75 13.49 -0.23
N GLY A 378 -25.46 13.38 -0.49
CA GLY A 378 -24.86 13.79 -1.76
C GLY A 378 -23.76 12.83 -2.16
N VAL A 379 -23.62 12.68 -3.47
CA VAL A 379 -22.50 11.96 -4.09
C VAL A 379 -21.62 13.00 -4.74
N GLU A 380 -20.36 13.05 -4.34
CA GLU A 380 -19.35 13.89 -4.97
C GLU A 380 -18.33 13.01 -5.69
N ILE A 381 -17.85 13.47 -6.84
CA ILE A 381 -16.74 12.88 -7.58
C ILE A 381 -15.52 13.79 -7.44
N PHE A 382 -14.35 13.20 -7.22
CA PHE A 382 -13.11 13.97 -7.21
C PHE A 382 -12.67 14.31 -8.63
N ASP A 383 -12.63 15.60 -8.95
CA ASP A 383 -12.12 16.08 -10.24
C ASP A 383 -10.59 16.10 -10.22
N ARG A 384 -9.99 15.16 -10.94
CA ARG A 384 -8.54 14.99 -11.03
C ARG A 384 -7.82 16.12 -11.76
N ALA A 385 -8.52 16.96 -12.52
CA ALA A 385 -7.93 18.10 -13.21
C ALA A 385 -7.83 19.33 -12.30
N THR A 386 -8.80 19.52 -11.41
CA THR A 386 -8.88 20.70 -10.52
C THR A 386 -8.47 20.38 -9.08
N GLY A 387 -8.44 19.10 -8.71
CA GLY A 387 -8.22 18.65 -7.33
C GLY A 387 -9.40 18.94 -6.40
N GLN A 388 -10.58 19.24 -6.96
CA GLN A 388 -11.76 19.64 -6.20
C GLN A 388 -12.84 18.56 -6.24
N TRP A 389 -13.69 18.55 -5.20
CA TRP A 389 -14.88 17.73 -5.18
C TRP A 389 -16.00 18.38 -5.98
N ARG A 390 -16.65 17.61 -6.84
CA ARG A 390 -17.78 18.05 -7.65
C ARG A 390 -19.02 17.22 -7.32
N LEU A 391 -20.12 17.89 -6.98
CA LEU A 391 -21.40 17.22 -6.73
C LEU A 391 -21.94 16.57 -8.02
N LEU A 392 -22.27 15.28 -7.96
CA LEU A 392 -23.02 14.59 -9.01
C LEU A 392 -24.51 14.80 -8.78
N LYS A 393 -25.20 15.37 -9.77
CA LYS A 393 -26.64 15.55 -9.74
C LYS A 393 -27.32 14.25 -10.18
N PRO A 394 -28.21 13.66 -9.37
CA PRO A 394 -28.92 12.45 -9.78
C PRO A 394 -30.03 12.78 -10.79
N THR A 395 -30.28 11.86 -11.72
CA THR A 395 -31.44 11.86 -12.62
C THR A 395 -32.23 10.58 -12.35
N ASN A 396 -33.52 10.69 -12.00
CA ASN A 396 -34.35 9.54 -11.63
C ASN A 396 -33.69 8.65 -10.56
N ASN A 397 -33.13 9.29 -9.52
CA ASN A 397 -32.38 8.65 -8.43
C ASN A 397 -31.10 7.91 -8.86
N ARG A 398 -30.60 8.13 -10.09
CA ARG A 398 -29.37 7.52 -10.60
C ARG A 398 -28.27 8.55 -10.76
N TYR A 399 -27.07 8.18 -10.35
CA TYR A 399 -25.84 8.94 -10.57
C TYR A 399 -25.11 8.34 -11.77
N ALA A 400 -24.50 9.20 -12.58
CA ALA A 400 -23.78 8.78 -13.76
C ALA A 400 -22.47 9.55 -13.91
N PHE A 401 -21.45 8.85 -14.40
CA PHE A 401 -20.17 9.42 -14.81
C PHE A 401 -19.48 8.46 -15.78
N ASP A 402 -18.40 8.91 -16.40
CA ASP A 402 -17.64 8.12 -17.36
C ASP A 402 -16.29 7.72 -16.79
N LEU A 403 -15.95 6.44 -16.96
CA LEU A 403 -14.59 5.95 -16.76
C LEU A 403 -13.84 5.93 -18.09
N ARG A 404 -12.71 6.64 -18.15
CA ARG A 404 -11.79 6.53 -19.29
C ARG A 404 -11.17 5.12 -19.41
N PRO A 405 -10.60 4.74 -20.57
CA PRO A 405 -9.85 3.50 -20.72
C PRO A 405 -8.80 3.30 -19.62
N GLY A 406 -8.87 2.17 -18.91
CA GLY A 406 -7.99 1.86 -17.77
C GLY A 406 -8.04 2.88 -16.62
N GLY A 407 -9.06 3.74 -16.58
CA GLY A 407 -9.21 4.79 -15.58
C GLY A 407 -9.85 4.30 -14.29
N GLY A 408 -9.91 5.20 -13.32
CA GLY A 408 -10.68 5.04 -12.09
C GLY A 408 -11.17 6.39 -11.60
N GLU A 409 -12.16 6.42 -10.72
CA GLU A 409 -12.68 7.63 -10.10
C GLU A 409 -12.93 7.41 -8.61
N LEU A 410 -12.67 8.46 -7.82
CA LEU A 410 -12.96 8.46 -6.39
C LEU A 410 -14.25 9.22 -6.13
N LEU A 411 -15.18 8.56 -5.44
CA LEU A 411 -16.45 9.11 -4.99
C LEU A 411 -16.42 9.30 -3.48
N ARG A 412 -17.06 10.37 -3.01
CA ARG A 412 -17.38 10.59 -1.59
C ARG A 412 -18.89 10.61 -1.42
N ILE A 413 -19.39 9.84 -0.45
CA ILE A 413 -20.82 9.74 -0.14
C ILE A 413 -21.06 10.36 1.23
N ARG A 414 -21.85 11.44 1.25
CA ARG A 414 -22.19 12.18 2.46
C ARG A 414 -23.57 11.80 2.98
N GLY A 415 -23.76 11.91 4.29
CA GLY A 415 -25.06 11.77 4.93
C GLY A 415 -25.63 10.35 5.01
N ARG A 416 -24.86 9.30 4.65
CA ARG A 416 -25.29 7.91 4.78
C ARG A 416 -25.15 7.45 6.25
N ARG A 417 -26.26 7.02 6.88
CA ARG A 417 -26.18 6.26 8.15
C ARG A 417 -25.87 4.80 7.84
N GLU A 418 -24.93 4.21 8.60
CA GLU A 418 -24.83 2.76 8.65
C GLU A 418 -26.14 2.18 9.18
N ARG A 419 -26.59 1.08 8.57
CA ARG A 419 -27.64 0.28 9.17
C ARG A 419 -27.03 -0.25 10.47
N ALA A 420 -27.60 0.13 11.62
CA ALA A 420 -27.22 -0.48 12.88
C ALA A 420 -27.25 -2.01 12.68
N PRO A 421 -26.24 -2.75 13.18
CA PRO A 421 -26.26 -4.20 13.09
C PRO A 421 -27.61 -4.71 13.61
N PRO A 422 -28.24 -5.70 12.95
CA PRO A 422 -29.49 -6.26 13.46
C PRO A 422 -29.26 -6.77 14.89
N GLY A 423 -29.86 -6.12 15.89
CA GLY A 423 -29.76 -6.51 17.31
C GLY A 423 -29.34 -5.42 18.31
N GLN A 424 -28.97 -4.20 17.89
CA GLN A 424 -28.58 -3.12 18.82
C GLN A 424 -29.57 -1.94 18.91
N GLY A 425 -30.79 -2.10 18.41
CA GLY A 425 -31.84 -1.07 18.49
C GLY A 425 -33.01 -1.55 19.34
N GLY A 426 -32.95 -1.30 20.66
CA GLY A 426 -34.12 -1.44 21.53
C GLY A 426 -33.80 -1.90 22.95
N ARG A 427 -33.44 -0.95 23.82
CA ARG A 427 -34.15 -0.74 25.09
C ARG A 427 -34.30 0.75 25.30
#